data_AF-A0A925X410-F1
#
_entry.id   AF-A0A925X410-F1
#
_cell.length_a   1.000
_cell.length_b   1.000
_cell.length_c   1.000
_cell.angle_alpha   90.00
_cell.angle_beta   90.00
_cell.angle_gamma   90.00
#
_symmetry.space_group_name_H-M   'P 1'
#
loop_
_entity.id
_entity.type
_entity.pdbx_description
1 polymer ?
#
loop_
_entity_poly.entity_id
_entity_poly.type
_entity_poly.pdbx_seq_one_letter_code
_entity_poly.pdbx_strand_id
1 'polypeptide(L)'
;MSQDVSKCPVSENELSEAQESAAAMLAVGKRQQDVAQALGIDRRTLFRWRRERAFRRALNERRRELWSSAADRIRAMLGQSVDVLEQQLGDRFIPSQVRAATTILRLAGVGKSVPPPASAKKKRGSST
;
A
#
# COMPACT_ATOMS: atom_id res chain seq x y z
N MET A 1 -12.53 -14.94 -52.43
CA MET A 1 -12.36 -15.86 -51.28
C MET A 1 -11.53 -15.11 -50.26
N SER A 2 -12.15 -14.15 -49.56
CA SER A 2 -12.59 -14.26 -48.16
C SER A 2 -11.42 -14.08 -47.18
N GLN A 3 -11.45 -13.26 -46.13
CA GLN A 3 -12.35 -12.25 -45.58
C GLN A 3 -11.42 -11.46 -44.63
N ASP A 4 -11.22 -10.17 -44.85
CA ASP A 4 -11.61 -9.10 -43.91
C ASP A 4 -11.70 -9.58 -42.44
N VAL A 5 -10.55 -9.58 -41.75
CA VAL A 5 -10.48 -9.85 -40.31
C VAL A 5 -11.12 -8.66 -39.61
N SER A 6 -12.40 -8.87 -39.35
CA SER A 6 -13.34 -7.93 -38.77
C SER A 6 -12.77 -7.28 -37.52
N LYS A 7 -12.75 -5.95 -37.55
CA LYS A 7 -12.62 -5.06 -36.39
C LYS A 7 -13.54 -5.57 -35.28
N CYS A 8 -12.97 -6.09 -34.19
CA CYS A 8 -13.72 -6.23 -32.95
C CYS A 8 -14.12 -4.82 -32.48
N PRO A 9 -15.42 -4.50 -32.37
CA PRO A 9 -15.86 -3.24 -31.82
C PRO A 9 -15.75 -3.39 -30.31
N VAL A 10 -14.62 -2.99 -29.74
CA VAL A 10 -14.49 -2.99 -28.28
C VAL A 10 -15.30 -1.81 -27.76
N SER A 11 -16.42 -2.12 -27.12
CA SER A 11 -17.26 -1.22 -26.33
C SER A 11 -16.39 -0.34 -25.44
N GLU A 12 -16.62 0.98 -25.36
CA GLU A 12 -15.80 1.95 -24.60
C GLU A 12 -15.63 1.64 -23.08
N ASN A 13 -16.29 0.59 -22.57
CA ASN A 13 -16.24 0.14 -21.18
C ASN A 13 -15.59 -1.23 -20.96
N GLU A 14 -15.30 -2.00 -22.01
CA GLU A 14 -14.74 -3.35 -21.91
C GLU A 14 -13.29 -3.35 -22.39
N LEU A 15 -12.41 -4.02 -21.66
CA LEU A 15 -11.01 -4.10 -22.05
C LEU A 15 -10.85 -5.16 -23.13
N SER A 16 -10.02 -4.88 -24.13
CA SER A 16 -9.56 -5.92 -25.05
C SER A 16 -8.70 -6.95 -24.31
N GLU A 17 -8.68 -8.21 -24.76
CA GLU A 17 -7.78 -9.25 -24.24
C GLU A 17 -6.30 -8.80 -24.18
N ALA A 18 -5.87 -8.01 -25.17
CA ALA A 18 -4.51 -7.44 -25.20
C ALA A 18 -4.30 -6.40 -24.08
N GLN A 19 -5.33 -5.61 -23.75
CA GLN A 19 -5.30 -4.67 -22.65
C GLN A 19 -5.31 -5.38 -21.29
N GLU A 20 -6.08 -6.45 -21.15
CA GLU A 20 -6.08 -7.28 -19.93
C GLU A 20 -4.71 -7.92 -19.69
N SER A 21 -4.12 -8.51 -20.74
CA SER A 21 -2.78 -9.10 -20.69
C SER A 21 -1.71 -8.06 -20.35
N ALA A 22 -1.80 -6.86 -20.95
CA ALA A 22 -0.92 -5.75 -20.62
C ALA A 22 -1.07 -5.31 -19.16
N ALA A 23 -2.30 -5.20 -18.65
CA ALA A 23 -2.58 -4.82 -17.28
C ALA A 23 -2.01 -5.85 -16.29
N ALA A 24 -2.15 -7.15 -16.57
CA ALA A 24 -1.59 -8.22 -15.75
C ALA A 24 -0.06 -8.13 -15.65
N MET A 25 0.64 -8.00 -16.79
CA MET A 25 2.11 -7.89 -16.78
C MET A 25 2.61 -6.62 -16.08
N LEU A 26 1.91 -5.50 -16.26
CA LEU A 26 2.24 -4.25 -15.56
C LEU A 26 1.92 -4.30 -14.05
N ALA A 27 0.93 -5.09 -13.64
CA ALA A 27 0.60 -5.28 -12.23
C ALA A 27 1.72 -6.03 -11.48
N VAL A 28 2.37 -6.99 -12.15
CA VAL A 28 3.54 -7.73 -11.63
C VAL A 28 4.83 -6.89 -11.69
N GLY A 29 4.82 -5.72 -12.33
CA GLY A 29 5.94 -4.78 -12.35
C GLY A 29 6.88 -4.90 -13.55
N LYS A 30 6.47 -5.56 -14.63
CA LYS A 30 7.25 -5.59 -15.88
C LYS A 30 7.41 -4.19 -16.47
N ARG A 31 8.54 -3.94 -17.15
CA ARG A 31 8.79 -2.66 -17.80
C ARG A 31 7.88 -2.55 -19.02
N GLN A 32 7.44 -1.33 -19.32
CA GLN A 32 6.54 -1.07 -20.46
C GLN A 32 7.11 -1.52 -21.80
N GLN A 33 8.45 -1.45 -21.94
CA GLN A 33 9.16 -1.89 -23.14
C GLN A 33 8.98 -3.39 -23.33
N ASP A 34 9.17 -4.17 -22.27
CA ASP A 34 9.04 -5.63 -22.27
C ASP A 34 7.59 -6.05 -22.54
N VAL A 35 6.62 -5.33 -21.95
CA VAL A 35 5.18 -5.59 -22.16
C VAL A 35 4.77 -5.32 -23.61
N ALA A 36 5.21 -4.21 -24.19
CA ALA A 36 4.93 -3.88 -25.58
C ALA A 36 5.54 -4.91 -26.55
N GLN A 37 6.77 -5.34 -26.28
CA GLN A 37 7.44 -6.39 -27.05
C GLN A 37 6.73 -7.74 -26.92
N ALA A 38 6.35 -8.14 -25.71
CA ALA A 38 5.66 -9.40 -25.46
C ALA A 38 4.29 -9.50 -26.15
N LEU A 39 3.60 -8.37 -26.34
CA LEU A 39 2.29 -8.30 -27.00
C LEU A 39 2.36 -7.91 -28.48
N GLY A 40 3.56 -7.64 -29.01
CA GLY A 40 3.73 -7.18 -30.39
C GLY A 40 3.04 -5.84 -30.69
N ILE A 41 2.88 -4.96 -29.69
CA ILE A 41 2.22 -3.66 -29.84
C ILE A 41 3.22 -2.50 -29.78
N ASP A 42 2.86 -1.37 -30.39
CA ASP A 42 3.65 -0.15 -30.26
C ASP A 42 3.58 0.43 -28.83
N ARG A 43 4.69 0.99 -28.37
CA ARG A 43 4.79 1.60 -27.03
C ARG A 43 3.82 2.78 -26.85
N ARG A 44 3.52 3.53 -27.92
CA ARG A 44 2.54 4.64 -27.86
C ARG A 44 1.13 4.12 -27.61
N THR A 45 0.78 2.94 -28.12
CA THR A 45 -0.50 2.28 -27.84
C THR A 45 -0.64 1.99 -26.35
N LEU A 46 0.38 1.39 -25.73
CA LEU A 46 0.39 1.13 -24.29
C LEU A 46 0.35 2.43 -23.46
N PHE A 47 1.02 3.48 -23.93
CA PHE A 47 0.98 4.80 -23.29
C PHE A 47 -0.40 5.44 -23.36
N ARG A 48 -1.12 5.29 -24.48
CA ARG A 48 -2.51 5.73 -24.64
C ARG A 48 -3.45 4.99 -23.69
N TRP A 49 -3.36 3.65 -23.66
CA TRP A 49 -4.17 2.81 -22.77
C TRP A 49 -4.03 3.21 -21.30
N ARG A 50 -2.82 3.56 -20.84
CA ARG A 50 -2.61 4.03 -19.45
C ARG A 50 -3.35 5.31 -19.07
N ARG A 51 -3.78 6.11 -20.04
CA ARG A 51 -4.59 7.33 -19.80
C ARG A 51 -6.07 7.00 -19.73
N GLU A 52 -6.51 5.90 -20.30
CA GLU A 52 -7.90 5.44 -20.29
C GLU A 52 -8.32 5.05 -18.86
N ARG A 53 -9.56 5.40 -18.48
CA ARG A 53 -10.07 5.12 -17.13
C ARG A 53 -10.27 3.63 -16.90
N ALA A 54 -10.80 2.91 -17.89
CA ALA A 54 -11.03 1.46 -17.83
C ALA A 54 -9.73 0.69 -17.56
N PHE A 55 -8.66 0.99 -18.32
CA PHE A 55 -7.36 0.35 -18.15
C PHE A 55 -6.74 0.62 -16.78
N ARG A 56 -6.80 1.87 -16.30
CA ARG A 56 -6.30 2.23 -14.96
C ARG A 56 -7.06 1.50 -13.86
N ARG A 57 -8.39 1.36 -13.99
CA ARG A 57 -9.22 0.62 -13.04
C ARG A 57 -8.77 -0.85 -12.97
N ALA A 58 -8.65 -1.53 -14.10
CA ALA A 58 -8.23 -2.93 -14.14
C ALA A 58 -6.79 -3.14 -13.64
N LEU A 59 -5.85 -2.26 -14.00
CA LEU A 59 -4.48 -2.32 -13.49
C LEU A 59 -4.44 -2.16 -11.97
N ASN A 60 -5.22 -1.23 -11.42
CA ASN A 60 -5.31 -1.04 -9.97
C ASN A 60 -5.98 -2.22 -9.28
N GLU A 61 -6.98 -2.84 -9.91
CA GLU A 61 -7.64 -4.04 -9.37
C GLU A 61 -6.68 -5.21 -9.29
N ARG A 62 -5.94 -5.49 -10.38
CA ARG A 62 -4.91 -6.54 -10.38
C ARG A 62 -3.79 -6.26 -9.39
N ARG A 63 -3.41 -4.99 -9.20
CA ARG A 63 -2.47 -4.64 -8.13
C ARG A 63 -3.06 -4.92 -6.75
N ARG A 64 -4.32 -4.57 -6.50
CA ARG A 64 -4.98 -4.89 -5.23
C ARG A 64 -5.04 -6.39 -4.97
N GLU A 65 -5.38 -7.19 -5.99
CA GLU A 65 -5.38 -8.65 -5.92
C GLU A 65 -3.99 -9.22 -5.61
N LEU A 66 -2.94 -8.73 -6.28
CA LEU A 66 -1.58 -9.19 -6.00
C LEU A 66 -1.11 -8.81 -4.59
N TRP A 67 -1.46 -7.60 -4.15
CA TRP A 67 -1.03 -7.05 -2.86
C TRP A 67 -1.90 -7.50 -1.68
N SER A 68 -3.09 -8.07 -1.91
CA SER A 68 -3.96 -8.55 -0.82
C SER A 68 -3.28 -9.64 0.00
N SER A 69 -2.68 -10.63 -0.67
CA SER A 69 -1.94 -11.71 -0.02
C SER A 69 -0.75 -11.22 0.80
N ALA A 70 -0.01 -10.23 0.30
CA ALA A 70 1.10 -9.60 1.01
C ALA A 70 0.59 -8.80 2.22
N ALA A 71 -0.54 -8.10 2.09
CA ALA A 71 -1.17 -7.38 3.18
C ALA A 71 -1.63 -8.35 4.30
N ASP A 72 -2.22 -9.49 3.93
CA ASP A 72 -2.61 -10.52 4.89
C ASP A 72 -1.41 -11.12 5.63
N ARG A 73 -0.30 -11.36 4.91
CA ARG A 73 0.96 -11.78 5.53
C ARG A 73 1.50 -10.73 6.51
N ILE A 74 1.44 -9.44 6.18
CA ILE A 74 1.84 -8.36 7.09
C ILE A 74 0.94 -8.33 8.31
N ARG A 75 -0.38 -8.44 8.15
CA ARG A 75 -1.33 -8.50 9.28
C ARG A 75 -1.05 -9.68 10.21
N ALA A 76 -0.73 -10.85 9.66
CA ALA A 76 -0.33 -12.00 10.46
C ALA A 76 0.97 -11.75 11.23
N MET A 77 1.98 -11.14 10.61
CA MET A 77 3.24 -10.78 11.28
C MET A 77 3.05 -9.72 12.38
N LEU A 78 2.06 -8.83 12.24
CA LEU A 78 1.76 -7.85 13.29
C LEU A 78 1.29 -8.54 14.57
N GLY A 79 0.43 -9.55 14.47
CA GLY A 79 0.02 -10.36 15.63
C GLY A 79 1.22 -11.00 16.32
N GLN A 80 2.06 -11.69 15.55
CA GLN A 80 3.30 -12.30 16.06
C GLN A 80 4.25 -11.28 16.71
N SER A 81 4.32 -10.07 16.15
CA SER A 81 5.15 -8.99 16.71
C SER A 81 4.63 -8.52 18.06
N VAL A 82 3.31 -8.49 18.26
CA VAL A 82 2.68 -8.19 19.55
C VAL A 82 2.97 -9.30 20.56
N ASP A 83 2.86 -10.56 20.16
CA ASP A 83 3.16 -11.71 21.03
C ASP A 83 4.62 -11.67 21.53
N VAL A 84 5.56 -11.29 20.66
CA VAL A 84 6.98 -11.10 21.05
C VAL A 84 7.15 -9.97 22.07
N LEU A 85 6.42 -8.86 21.92
CA LEU A 85 6.45 -7.77 22.90
C LEU A 85 5.86 -8.21 24.24
N GLU A 86 4.79 -9.01 24.24
CA GLU A 86 4.20 -9.58 25.46
C GLU A 86 5.19 -10.52 26.17
N GLN A 87 5.86 -11.40 25.43
CA GLN A 87 6.90 -12.27 25.99
C GLN A 87 8.05 -11.46 26.61
N GLN A 88 8.49 -10.38 25.95
CA GLN A 88 9.54 -9.51 26.47
C GLN A 88 9.13 -8.78 27.75
N LEU A 89 7.85 -8.51 27.99
CA LEU A 89 7.38 -7.95 29.26
C LEU A 89 7.52 -8.95 30.42
N GLY A 90 7.43 -10.26 30.15
CA GLY A 90 7.59 -11.33 31.13
C GLY A 90 9.03 -11.83 31.32
N ASP A 91 9.98 -11.36 30.50
CA ASP A 91 11.38 -11.82 30.53
C ASP A 91 12.12 -11.35 31.79
N ARG A 92 13.11 -12.09 32.30
CA ARG A 92 13.86 -11.71 33.51
C ARG A 92 14.85 -10.56 33.29
N PHE A 93 15.15 -10.22 32.04
CA PHE A 93 16.09 -9.17 31.70
C PHE A 93 15.42 -7.79 31.64
N ILE A 94 15.61 -7.00 32.70
CA ILE A 94 15.00 -5.67 32.90
C ILE A 94 15.13 -4.75 31.66
N PRO A 95 16.27 -4.63 30.95
CA PRO A 95 16.37 -3.74 29.80
C PRO A 95 15.45 -4.12 28.63
N SER A 96 15.20 -5.42 28.41
CA SER A 96 14.24 -5.88 27.39
C SER A 96 12.80 -5.56 27.80
N GLN A 97 12.43 -5.81 29.05
CA GLN A 97 11.11 -5.45 29.59
C GLN A 97 10.81 -3.96 29.41
N VAL A 98 11.74 -3.09 29.81
CA VAL A 98 11.56 -1.63 29.74
C VAL A 98 11.41 -1.16 28.29
N ARG A 99 12.15 -1.74 27.34
CA ARG A 99 12.02 -1.43 25.91
C ARG A 99 10.67 -1.88 25.36
N ALA A 100 10.20 -3.08 25.71
CA ALA A 100 8.88 -3.56 25.31
C ALA A 100 7.77 -2.66 25.88
N ALA A 101 7.81 -2.38 27.19
CA ALA A 101 6.84 -1.52 27.87
C ALA A 101 6.78 -0.11 27.28
N THR A 102 7.93 0.52 27.05
CA THR A 102 7.99 1.86 26.45
C THR A 102 7.49 1.88 25.02
N THR A 103 7.74 0.84 24.23
CA THR A 103 7.23 0.71 22.86
C THR A 103 5.70 0.60 22.86
N ILE A 104 5.13 -0.25 23.73
CA ILE A 104 3.68 -0.41 23.88
C ILE A 104 3.02 0.89 24.33
N LEU A 105 3.57 1.58 25.34
CA LEU A 105 3.03 2.85 25.84
C LEU A 105 3.04 3.96 24.78
N ARG A 106 4.04 3.98 23.90
CA ARG A 106 4.10 4.90 22.76
C ARG A 106 3.04 4.59 21.72
N LEU A 107 2.86 3.30 21.38
CA LEU A 107 1.84 2.85 20.42
C LEU A 107 0.41 3.10 20.94
N ALA A 108 0.19 2.95 22.26
CA ALA A 108 -1.07 3.25 22.92
C ALA A 108 -1.38 4.77 23.03
N GLY A 109 -0.44 5.64 22.64
CA GLY A 109 -0.65 7.08 22.61
C GLY A 109 -0.72 7.75 23.99
N VAL A 110 -0.28 7.08 25.06
CA VAL A 110 -0.36 7.60 26.45
C VAL A 110 0.40 8.92 26.62
N GLY A 111 1.46 9.16 25.84
CA GLY A 111 2.18 10.44 25.84
C GLY A 111 1.35 11.65 25.34
N LYS A 112 0.24 11.41 24.61
CA LYS A 112 -0.69 12.45 24.19
C LYS A 112 -1.83 12.66 25.19
N SER A 113 -2.07 11.70 26.10
CA SER A 113 -3.16 11.75 27.08
C SER A 113 -2.73 12.30 28.45
N VAL A 114 -1.43 12.48 28.69
CA VAL A 114 -0.94 13.15 29.91
C VAL A 114 -0.88 14.65 29.64
N PRO A 115 -1.79 15.47 30.21
CA PRO A 115 -1.71 16.92 30.06
C PRO A 115 -0.40 17.41 30.70
N PRO A 116 0.27 18.42 30.09
CA PRO A 116 1.48 18.99 30.69
C PRO A 116 1.14 19.51 32.08
N PRO A 117 2.03 19.34 33.09
CA PRO A 117 1.77 19.83 34.43
C PRO A 117 1.49 21.33 34.34
N ALA A 118 0.32 21.74 34.84
CA ALA A 118 -0.17 23.10 34.72
C ALA A 118 0.91 24.09 35.19
N SER A 119 1.53 24.79 34.23
CA SER A 119 2.56 25.78 34.52
C SER A 119 1.92 26.91 35.32
N ALA A 120 2.27 27.01 36.61
CA ALA A 120 1.86 28.08 37.50
C ALA A 120 2.28 29.42 36.87
N LYS A 121 1.30 30.21 36.41
CA LYS A 121 1.50 31.59 35.95
C LYS A 121 2.16 32.37 37.09
N LYS A 122 3.46 32.63 36.97
CA LYS A 122 4.19 33.60 37.78
C LYS A 122 3.53 34.96 37.54
N LYS A 123 2.69 35.42 38.49
CA LYS A 123 2.24 36.82 38.57
C LYS A 123 3.51 37.68 38.59
N ARG A 124 3.86 38.29 37.45
CA ARG A 124 4.84 39.37 37.45
C ARG A 124 4.16 40.53 38.16
N GLY A 125 4.72 40.88 39.31
CA GLY A 125 4.25 41.96 40.16
C GLY A 125 4.21 43.27 39.36
N SER A 126 3.10 43.96 39.53
CA SER A 126 2.98 45.40 39.34
C SER A 126 3.75 46.09 40.48
N SER A 127 4.88 46.70 40.16
CA SER A 127 5.61 47.67 40.98
C SER A 127 6.47 48.43 39.98
N THR A 128 6.53 49.76 39.88
CA THR A 128 5.97 50.91 40.60
C THR A 128 6.08 52.06 39.61
#